data_AF-A0AAQ5ZG13-F1
#
_entry.id   AF-A0AAQ5ZG13-F1
#
_cell.length_a   1.000
_cell.length_b   1.000
_cell.length_c   1.000
_cell.angle_alpha   90.00
_cell.angle_beta   90.00
_cell.angle_gamma   90.00
#
_symmetry.space_group_name_H-M   'P 1'
#
loop_
_entity.id
_entity.type
_entity.pdbx_description
1 polymer ?
#
loop_
_entity_poly.entity_id
_entity_poly.type
_entity_poly.pdbx_seq_one_letter_code
_entity_poly.pdbx_strand_id
1 'polypeptide(L)'
;MMSHIKDQLLLKSELSVWIFLLLIHCSEGQHQLIGPTQPIVAMFGDDIVLPCRLEPAVDAAARTVEWSRPDLKQRIIHFRRDSVDLLTEQNPSYTRRTSLSISKLKSGDVSLKLSKVKLSDAGTYKCIVSKYGTESAVELVVGSVSSPEIEVSKDSSSVVLQCESAGWYPEPEVLWLDAEGNLLSAGPTETVRGPDDLYSVSSRVTVEKKHGNKFTCRVQQNNINQTRDTWIHVSADLFMVHSNLSARITTTMAACVMTIAVVVFIVWKWGQTRTKRQKEETELRKREMWMIGNDVELELLMEGQRDREQSMLGREKMKYLEMKKAKFDEQLQKNEEELKHVQQVIEVFKKQKEDLKTQKEKLLSLQEKEKMKIKEIDMMKDPLLDKKNKQQKREKAKQEAAQKNTEHEELLKNTEKLLETTEEMIVKMTERKGKLKTNKEQIVKHLKSTEQQIELQKKLEESERKEDKDNPPLNKQTTEQLQGRPQVELDQPEEEHNNPC
;
A
#
# COMPACT_ATOMS: atom_id res chain seq x y z
N MET A 1 29.11 -54.02 80.60
CA MET A 1 29.49 -53.75 79.20
C MET A 1 28.28 -53.49 78.30
N MET A 2 27.15 -54.19 78.46
CA MET A 2 25.95 -54.01 77.61
C MET A 2 25.16 -52.71 77.82
N SER A 3 25.12 -52.11 79.02
CA SER A 3 24.42 -50.82 79.23
C SER A 3 25.16 -49.65 78.58
N HIS A 4 26.48 -49.62 78.72
CA HIS A 4 27.34 -48.54 78.20
C HIS A 4 27.35 -48.45 76.66
N ILE A 5 27.08 -49.57 75.97
CA ILE A 5 26.95 -49.62 74.50
C ILE A 5 25.56 -49.12 74.08
N LYS A 6 24.51 -49.43 74.86
CA LYS A 6 23.13 -48.97 74.62
C LYS A 6 23.02 -47.45 74.76
N ASP A 7 23.66 -46.88 75.78
CA ASP A 7 23.66 -45.44 76.04
C ASP A 7 24.44 -44.68 74.95
N GLN A 8 25.55 -45.24 74.43
CA GLN A 8 26.26 -44.68 73.28
C GLN A 8 25.47 -44.74 71.96
N LEU A 9 24.69 -45.81 71.75
CA LEU A 9 23.82 -45.96 70.57
C LEU A 9 22.62 -45.01 70.63
N LEU A 10 22.04 -44.81 71.81
CA LEU A 10 20.95 -43.85 72.04
C LEU A 10 21.45 -42.40 71.86
N LEU A 11 22.64 -42.06 72.35
CA LEU A 11 23.22 -40.73 72.16
C LEU A 11 23.49 -40.42 70.67
N LYS A 12 24.00 -41.40 69.90
CA LYS A 12 24.22 -41.27 68.45
C LYS A 12 22.92 -41.14 67.66
N SER A 13 21.87 -41.86 68.08
CA SER A 13 20.52 -41.77 67.51
C SER A 13 19.92 -40.38 67.73
N GLU A 14 19.97 -39.87 68.96
CA GLU A 14 19.51 -38.53 69.30
C GLU A 14 20.29 -37.47 68.51
N LEU A 15 21.63 -37.49 68.53
CA LEU A 15 22.46 -36.56 67.74
C LEU A 15 22.14 -36.62 66.24
N SER A 16 21.90 -37.80 65.67
CA SER A 16 21.48 -37.96 64.28
C SER A 16 20.11 -37.31 64.03
N VAL A 17 19.14 -37.49 64.93
CA VAL A 17 17.81 -36.87 64.83
C VAL A 17 17.91 -35.34 64.93
N TRP A 18 18.73 -34.81 65.84
CA TRP A 18 18.98 -33.37 65.95
C TRP A 18 19.68 -32.80 64.71
N ILE A 19 20.65 -33.52 64.13
CA ILE A 19 21.31 -33.14 62.87
C ILE A 19 20.31 -33.18 61.71
N PHE A 20 19.48 -34.22 61.61
CA PHE A 20 18.42 -34.29 60.59
C PHE A 20 17.38 -33.17 60.76
N LEU A 21 16.97 -32.85 61.99
CA LEU A 21 16.06 -31.75 62.29
C LEU A 21 16.69 -30.38 61.97
N LEU A 22 17.99 -30.20 62.24
CA LEU A 22 18.76 -29.02 61.84
C LEU A 22 18.90 -28.91 60.31
N LEU A 23 19.14 -30.02 59.60
CA LEU A 23 19.21 -30.05 58.14
C LEU A 23 17.84 -29.76 57.49
N ILE A 24 16.74 -30.21 58.12
CA ILE A 24 15.36 -29.90 57.69
C ILE A 24 14.99 -28.43 57.98
N HIS A 25 15.50 -27.84 59.07
CA HIS A 25 15.30 -26.42 59.38
C HIS A 25 16.23 -25.47 58.60
N CYS A 26 17.29 -25.97 57.96
CA CYS A 26 18.23 -25.18 57.16
C CYS A 26 17.88 -25.09 55.66
N SER A 27 16.82 -25.76 55.19
CA SER A 27 16.39 -25.68 53.79
C SER A 27 15.28 -24.64 53.57
N GLU A 28 15.46 -23.40 54.03
CA GLU A 28 14.73 -22.30 53.39
C GLU A 28 15.28 -22.19 51.97
N GLY A 29 14.56 -22.76 51.00
CA GLY A 29 14.99 -22.79 49.60
C GLY A 29 15.37 -21.40 49.12
N GLN A 30 16.51 -21.29 48.42
CA GLN A 30 16.94 -20.04 47.81
C GLN A 30 15.92 -19.64 46.74
N HIS A 31 15.30 -18.48 46.93
CA HIS A 31 14.38 -17.92 45.94
C HIS A 31 15.20 -17.10 44.94
N GLN A 32 14.77 -17.06 43.68
CA GLN A 32 15.34 -16.20 42.65
C GLN A 32 14.25 -15.60 41.78
N LEU A 33 14.55 -14.48 41.13
CA LEU A 33 13.69 -13.90 40.09
C LEU A 33 14.20 -14.31 38.72
N ILE A 34 13.27 -14.67 37.85
CA ILE A 34 13.55 -15.06 36.47
C ILE A 34 12.81 -14.11 35.55
N GLY A 35 13.59 -13.34 34.80
CA GLY A 35 13.14 -12.53 33.67
C GLY A 35 13.37 -13.25 32.34
N PRO A 36 13.04 -12.60 31.22
CA PRO A 36 13.32 -13.13 29.90
C PRO A 36 14.83 -13.03 29.61
N THR A 37 15.36 -13.99 28.85
CA THR A 37 16.76 -13.99 28.41
C THR A 37 16.99 -13.15 27.16
N GLN A 38 15.92 -12.82 26.43
CA GLN A 38 15.96 -12.00 25.23
C GLN A 38 15.21 -10.67 25.47
N PRO A 39 15.60 -9.59 24.77
CA PRO A 39 14.88 -8.33 24.84
C PRO A 39 13.42 -8.48 24.39
N ILE A 40 12.52 -7.77 25.07
CA ILE A 40 11.13 -7.66 24.66
C ILE A 40 11.03 -6.56 23.61
N VAL A 41 10.45 -6.86 22.45
CA VAL A 41 10.16 -5.87 21.41
C VAL A 41 8.71 -5.43 21.52
N ALA A 42 8.46 -4.12 21.54
CA ALA A 42 7.13 -3.53 21.62
C ALA A 42 6.94 -2.42 20.59
N MET A 43 5.76 -2.30 20.00
CA MET A 43 5.48 -1.19 19.09
C MET A 43 4.98 0.04 19.86
N PHE A 44 5.25 1.22 19.31
CA PHE A 44 4.77 2.48 19.84
C PHE A 44 3.24 2.45 19.98
N GLY A 45 2.75 2.75 21.18
CA GLY A 45 1.34 2.73 21.52
C GLY A 45 0.82 1.40 22.08
N ASP A 46 1.59 0.31 22.04
CA ASP A 46 1.15 -0.99 22.53
C ASP A 46 0.95 -1.04 24.06
N ASP A 47 0.16 -2.01 24.51
CA ASP A 47 0.08 -2.46 25.89
C ASP A 47 0.85 -3.77 26.04
N ILE A 48 1.90 -3.78 26.86
CA ILE A 48 2.81 -4.93 27.01
C ILE A 48 2.90 -5.43 28.45
N VAL A 49 3.50 -6.60 28.61
CA VAL A 49 3.86 -7.18 29.91
C VAL A 49 5.36 -7.44 29.93
N LEU A 50 6.06 -6.88 30.91
CA LEU A 50 7.46 -7.17 31.21
C LEU A 50 7.50 -8.37 32.17
N PRO A 51 7.94 -9.55 31.71
CA PRO A 51 7.82 -10.76 32.50
C PRO A 51 8.86 -10.82 33.62
N CYS A 52 8.44 -11.20 34.81
CA CYS A 52 9.33 -11.52 35.93
C CYS A 52 8.62 -12.43 36.92
N ARG A 53 9.24 -13.56 37.28
CA ARG A 53 8.63 -14.59 38.14
C ARG A 53 9.57 -15.05 39.25
N LEU A 54 9.03 -15.36 40.42
CA LEU A 54 9.75 -16.03 41.50
C LEU A 54 9.86 -17.53 41.24
N GLU A 55 11.05 -18.07 41.44
CA GLU A 55 11.32 -19.51 41.40
C GLU A 55 12.07 -19.92 42.69
N PRO A 56 11.55 -20.88 43.47
CA PRO A 56 10.23 -21.52 43.33
C PRO A 56 9.06 -20.53 43.50
N ALA A 57 7.92 -20.87 42.90
CA ALA A 57 6.72 -20.03 42.93
C ALA A 57 6.15 -19.92 44.36
N VAL A 58 5.97 -18.70 44.85
CA VAL A 58 5.45 -18.38 46.19
C VAL A 58 4.56 -17.14 46.17
N ASP A 59 3.63 -17.04 47.12
CA ASP A 59 2.74 -15.88 47.22
C ASP A 59 3.51 -14.57 47.49
N ALA A 60 3.45 -13.67 46.52
CA ALA A 60 4.04 -12.34 46.54
C ALA A 60 3.01 -11.22 46.74
N ALA A 61 1.71 -11.51 46.88
CA ALA A 61 0.64 -10.51 46.88
C ALA A 61 0.75 -9.50 48.03
N ALA A 62 1.15 -9.99 49.21
CA ALA A 62 1.40 -9.18 50.41
C ALA A 62 2.87 -8.76 50.56
N ARG A 63 3.74 -9.07 49.58
CA ARG A 63 5.17 -8.76 49.62
C ARG A 63 5.46 -7.42 48.97
N THR A 64 6.61 -6.85 49.30
CA THR A 64 7.12 -5.65 48.62
C THR A 64 7.66 -6.03 47.25
N VAL A 65 7.07 -5.45 46.20
CA VAL A 65 7.48 -5.62 44.80
C VAL A 65 7.85 -4.25 44.25
N GLU A 66 9.05 -4.14 43.71
CA GLU A 66 9.55 -2.93 43.07
C GLU A 66 9.89 -3.22 41.62
N TRP A 67 9.47 -2.32 40.74
CA TRP A 67 10.03 -2.19 39.40
C TRP A 67 10.75 -0.86 39.28
N SER A 68 11.98 -0.90 38.79
CA SER A 68 12.81 0.28 38.63
C SER A 68 13.56 0.32 37.30
N ARG A 69 13.98 1.53 36.92
CA ARG A 69 14.71 1.90 35.70
C ARG A 69 16.01 2.58 36.12
N PRO A 70 17.17 1.89 36.07
CA PRO A 70 18.43 2.40 36.59
C PRO A 70 18.93 3.69 35.92
N ASP A 71 18.56 3.89 34.65
CA ASP A 71 18.93 5.01 33.78
C ASP A 71 18.18 6.31 34.11
N LEU A 72 17.05 6.23 34.82
CA LEU A 72 16.25 7.40 35.18
C LEU A 72 16.70 8.02 36.51
N LYS A 73 16.57 9.35 36.65
CA LYS A 73 16.81 10.05 37.94
C LYS A 73 15.86 9.54 39.03
N GLN A 74 14.56 9.48 38.72
CA GLN A 74 13.56 8.81 39.54
C GLN A 74 13.42 7.39 39.03
N ARG A 75 14.12 6.46 39.67
CA ARG A 75 14.28 5.08 39.18
C ARG A 75 13.02 4.25 39.34
N ILE A 76 12.26 4.46 40.41
CA ILE A 76 11.09 3.63 40.73
C ILE A 76 9.97 3.94 39.73
N ILE A 77 9.56 2.95 38.96
CA ILE A 77 8.47 3.08 37.99
C ILE A 77 7.19 2.39 38.44
N HIS A 78 7.27 1.48 39.40
CA HIS A 78 6.12 0.87 40.06
C HIS A 78 6.56 0.34 41.42
N PHE A 79 5.78 0.62 42.46
CA PHE A 79 6.11 0.21 43.81
C PHE A 79 4.85 -0.26 44.53
N ARG A 80 4.90 -1.48 45.06
CA ARG A 80 3.82 -2.09 45.82
C ARG A 80 4.36 -2.58 47.15
N ARG A 81 3.69 -2.22 48.25
CA ARG A 81 4.01 -2.64 49.62
C ARG A 81 2.72 -2.94 50.37
N ASP A 82 2.72 -4.03 51.14
CA ASP A 82 1.57 -4.44 51.97
C ASP A 82 0.24 -4.49 51.20
N SER A 83 0.28 -5.03 49.97
CA SER A 83 -0.87 -5.14 49.05
C SER A 83 -1.40 -3.82 48.46
N VAL A 84 -0.70 -2.71 48.67
CA VAL A 84 -1.10 -1.38 48.17
C VAL A 84 -0.05 -0.83 47.22
N ASP A 85 -0.50 -0.28 46.09
CA ASP A 85 0.36 0.43 45.14
C ASP A 85 0.64 1.84 45.67
N LEU A 86 1.90 2.21 45.76
CA LEU A 86 2.36 3.49 46.30
C LEU A 86 2.82 4.40 45.17
N LEU A 87 2.09 5.50 44.94
CA LEU A 87 2.30 6.40 43.81
C LEU A 87 3.24 7.58 44.13
N THR A 88 3.53 7.85 45.40
CA THR A 88 4.22 9.08 45.85
C THR A 88 5.65 9.20 45.31
N GLU A 89 6.37 8.08 45.18
CA GLU A 89 7.77 8.04 44.71
C GLU A 89 7.90 7.51 43.28
N GLN A 90 6.76 7.29 42.61
CA GLN A 90 6.74 6.76 41.26
C GLN A 90 7.17 7.84 40.25
N ASN A 91 7.98 7.43 39.27
CA ASN A 91 8.35 8.27 38.15
C ASN A 91 7.09 8.76 37.40
N PRO A 92 6.89 10.09 37.24
CA PRO A 92 5.70 10.68 36.62
C PRO A 92 5.38 10.16 35.22
N SER A 93 6.39 9.76 34.44
CA SER A 93 6.21 9.23 33.07
C SER A 93 5.53 7.85 33.03
N TYR A 94 5.46 7.16 34.17
CA TYR A 94 4.90 5.81 34.35
C TYR A 94 3.61 5.79 35.17
N THR A 95 3.26 6.92 35.80
CA THR A 95 2.04 7.09 36.58
C THR A 95 0.80 6.69 35.77
N ARG A 96 -0.04 5.83 36.34
CA ARG A 96 -1.26 5.25 35.71
C ARG A 96 -1.03 4.43 34.43
N ARG A 97 0.22 4.16 34.06
CA ARG A 97 0.57 3.30 32.91
C ARG A 97 1.04 1.92 33.33
N THR A 98 1.46 1.76 34.58
CA THR A 98 1.96 0.50 35.11
C THR A 98 0.96 -0.18 36.04
N SER A 99 0.86 -1.50 36.02
CA SER A 99 0.08 -2.27 37.00
C SER A 99 0.60 -3.70 37.18
N LEU A 100 0.31 -4.29 38.35
CA LEU A 100 0.58 -5.70 38.65
C LEU A 100 -0.74 -6.46 38.77
N SER A 101 -0.74 -7.73 38.36
CA SER A 101 -1.91 -8.60 38.47
C SER A 101 -1.98 -9.28 39.84
N ILE A 102 -2.94 -8.88 40.68
CA ILE A 102 -3.08 -9.41 42.05
C ILE A 102 -3.27 -10.94 42.07
N SER A 103 -4.01 -11.50 41.11
CA SER A 103 -4.20 -12.95 41.01
C SER A 103 -2.91 -13.69 40.70
N LYS A 104 -2.06 -13.13 39.82
CA LYS A 104 -0.76 -13.70 39.42
C LYS A 104 0.32 -13.55 40.50
N LEU A 105 0.26 -12.47 41.29
CA LEU A 105 1.15 -12.29 42.44
C LEU A 105 1.03 -13.45 43.45
N LYS A 106 -0.17 -14.02 43.62
CA LYS A 106 -0.40 -15.17 44.52
C LYS A 106 0.36 -16.43 44.10
N SER A 107 0.70 -16.53 42.81
CA SER A 107 1.52 -17.61 42.25
C SER A 107 2.97 -17.20 42.00
N GLY A 108 3.43 -16.08 42.55
CA GLY A 108 4.81 -15.61 42.41
C GLY A 108 5.15 -14.94 41.07
N ASP A 109 4.17 -14.67 40.23
CA ASP A 109 4.36 -13.91 38.98
C ASP A 109 4.21 -12.41 39.29
N VAL A 110 5.34 -11.71 39.23
CA VAL A 110 5.50 -10.28 39.53
C VAL A 110 5.64 -9.42 38.26
N SER A 111 5.17 -9.95 37.12
CA SER A 111 5.27 -9.27 35.82
C SER A 111 4.50 -7.95 35.78
N LEU A 112 5.13 -6.93 35.19
CA LEU A 112 4.59 -5.58 35.10
C LEU A 112 3.83 -5.38 33.79
N LYS A 113 2.57 -4.98 33.86
CA LYS A 113 1.85 -4.45 32.68
C LYS A 113 2.23 -2.98 32.50
N LEU A 114 2.67 -2.60 31.30
CA LEU A 114 2.94 -1.22 30.87
C LEU A 114 2.01 -0.87 29.70
N SER A 115 1.23 0.21 29.82
CA SER A 115 0.29 0.64 28.78
C SER A 115 0.80 1.81 27.94
N LYS A 116 0.34 1.86 26.68
CA LYS A 116 0.62 2.93 25.71
C LYS A 116 2.12 3.22 25.58
N VAL A 117 2.92 2.21 25.23
CA VAL A 117 4.39 2.29 25.12
C VAL A 117 4.84 3.52 24.32
N LYS A 118 5.85 4.21 24.82
CA LYS A 118 6.48 5.39 24.19
C LYS A 118 7.93 5.06 23.81
N LEU A 119 8.52 5.81 22.89
CA LEU A 119 9.94 5.65 22.52
C LEU A 119 10.87 5.79 23.74
N SER A 120 10.56 6.73 24.64
CA SER A 120 11.30 6.96 25.89
C SER A 120 11.25 5.79 26.88
N ASP A 121 10.36 4.82 26.66
CA ASP A 121 10.27 3.62 27.50
C ASP A 121 11.29 2.56 27.08
N ALA A 122 12.02 2.71 25.96
CA ALA A 122 13.11 1.81 25.63
C ALA A 122 14.19 1.81 26.72
N GLY A 123 14.74 0.64 27.06
CA GLY A 123 15.81 0.48 28.05
C GLY A 123 15.63 -0.70 29.00
N THR A 124 16.52 -0.78 30.00
CA THR A 124 16.57 -1.91 30.94
C THR A 124 15.77 -1.64 32.20
N TYR A 125 14.81 -2.52 32.49
CA TYR A 125 14.00 -2.55 33.69
C TYR A 125 14.56 -3.56 34.68
N LYS A 126 14.38 -3.32 35.99
CA LYS A 126 14.68 -4.26 37.06
C LYS A 126 13.43 -4.57 37.85
N CYS A 127 13.19 -5.85 38.12
CA CYS A 127 12.19 -6.30 39.08
C CYS A 127 12.89 -6.80 40.34
N ILE A 128 12.37 -6.41 41.51
CA ILE A 128 12.93 -6.73 42.83
C ILE A 128 11.80 -7.16 43.76
N VAL A 129 12.03 -8.23 44.52
CA VAL A 129 11.15 -8.66 45.61
C VAL A 129 11.93 -8.60 46.91
N SER A 130 11.65 -7.58 47.74
CA SER A 130 12.54 -7.19 48.86
C SER A 130 12.76 -8.31 49.89
N LYS A 131 11.77 -9.18 50.12
CA LYS A 131 11.89 -10.30 51.07
C LYS A 131 13.06 -11.23 50.74
N TYR A 132 13.31 -11.47 49.45
CA TYR A 132 14.30 -12.45 49.00
C TYR A 132 15.62 -11.78 48.58
N GLY A 133 15.66 -10.44 48.51
CA GLY A 133 16.85 -9.71 48.08
C GLY A 133 17.28 -10.03 46.64
N THR A 134 16.38 -10.60 45.84
CA THR A 134 16.64 -11.05 44.47
C THR A 134 16.20 -9.99 43.47
N GLU A 135 16.96 -9.83 42.39
CA GLU A 135 16.62 -8.97 41.27
C GLU A 135 16.71 -9.74 39.94
N SER A 136 15.94 -9.32 38.94
CA SER A 136 16.13 -9.72 37.54
C SER A 136 15.97 -8.50 36.64
N ALA A 137 16.72 -8.49 35.54
CA ALA A 137 16.64 -7.45 34.52
C ALA A 137 15.74 -7.89 33.36
N VAL A 138 15.09 -6.91 32.73
CA VAL A 138 14.27 -7.07 31.52
C VAL A 138 14.62 -5.93 30.58
N GLU A 139 15.09 -6.24 29.37
CA GLU A 139 15.36 -5.23 28.34
C GLU A 139 14.14 -5.02 27.46
N LEU A 140 13.75 -3.75 27.25
CA LEU A 140 12.67 -3.36 26.35
C LEU A 140 13.23 -2.57 25.17
N VAL A 141 12.98 -3.07 23.97
CA VAL A 141 13.24 -2.39 22.70
C VAL A 141 11.92 -1.88 22.14
N VAL A 142 11.87 -0.61 21.77
CA VAL A 142 10.65 0.02 21.23
C VAL A 142 10.81 0.25 19.74
N GLY A 143 9.80 -0.16 18.97
CA GLY A 143 9.71 0.02 17.53
C GLY A 143 8.56 0.95 17.13
N SER A 144 8.69 1.61 15.99
CA SER A 144 7.64 2.33 15.28
C SER A 144 7.81 2.06 13.80
N VAL A 145 6.69 1.72 13.14
CA VAL A 145 6.65 1.36 11.72
C VAL A 145 5.53 2.13 11.04
N SER A 146 5.72 2.43 9.77
CA SER A 146 4.75 3.13 8.93
C SER A 146 4.67 2.46 7.57
N SER A 147 3.75 2.92 6.72
CA SER A 147 3.64 2.41 5.35
C SER A 147 4.46 3.28 4.40
N PRO A 148 5.25 2.69 3.49
CA PRO A 148 5.89 3.45 2.42
C PRO A 148 4.92 3.79 1.29
N GLU A 149 5.18 4.91 0.63
CA GLU A 149 4.45 5.38 -0.55
C GLU A 149 5.43 5.57 -1.72
N ILE A 150 5.01 5.24 -2.95
CA ILE A 150 5.83 5.39 -4.14
C ILE A 150 5.21 6.45 -5.06
N GLU A 151 6.01 7.44 -5.42
CA GLU A 151 5.72 8.42 -6.44
C GLU A 151 6.49 8.11 -7.74
N VAL A 152 5.85 8.38 -8.87
CA VAL A 152 6.45 8.19 -10.21
C VAL A 152 6.70 9.55 -10.83
N SER A 153 7.95 9.77 -11.23
CA SER A 153 8.36 10.96 -11.98
C SER A 153 9.02 10.54 -13.29
N LYS A 154 8.87 11.38 -14.32
CA LYS A 154 9.51 11.19 -15.63
C LYS A 154 10.52 12.30 -15.82
N ASP A 155 11.80 11.93 -15.92
CA ASP A 155 12.88 12.86 -16.23
C ASP A 155 13.42 12.57 -17.62
N SER A 156 13.20 13.50 -18.57
CA SER A 156 13.71 13.62 -19.95
C SER A 156 13.60 12.37 -20.87
N SER A 157 14.01 11.19 -20.41
CA SER A 157 13.83 9.88 -21.06
C SER A 157 13.75 8.69 -20.08
N SER A 158 13.95 8.92 -18.78
CA SER A 158 14.02 7.91 -17.73
C SER A 158 12.82 7.99 -16.78
N VAL A 159 12.39 6.84 -16.27
CA VAL A 159 11.35 6.77 -15.23
C VAL A 159 12.05 6.68 -13.89
N VAL A 160 11.78 7.66 -13.02
CA VAL A 160 12.36 7.74 -11.66
C VAL A 160 11.24 7.47 -10.66
N LEU A 161 11.45 6.44 -9.84
CA LEU A 161 10.58 6.12 -8.71
C LEU A 161 11.17 6.72 -7.44
N GLN A 162 10.31 7.36 -6.65
CA GLN A 162 10.68 7.88 -5.34
C GLN A 162 9.81 7.20 -4.29
N CYS A 163 10.45 6.61 -3.29
CA CYS A 163 9.78 5.99 -2.16
C CYS A 163 9.97 6.85 -0.93
N GLU A 164 8.88 7.21 -0.27
CA GLU A 164 8.90 8.00 0.97
C GLU A 164 8.15 7.27 2.08
N SER A 165 8.68 7.34 3.30
CA SER A 165 7.98 6.85 4.48
C SER A 165 8.44 7.58 5.74
N ALA A 166 7.49 7.93 6.59
CA ALA A 166 7.73 8.70 7.82
C ALA A 166 7.13 8.02 9.04
N GLY A 167 7.76 8.21 10.20
CA GLY A 167 7.28 7.67 11.48
C GLY A 167 8.00 6.40 11.95
N TRP A 168 9.25 6.20 11.55
CA TRP A 168 10.01 5.00 11.87
C TRP A 168 10.89 5.18 13.11
N TYR A 169 11.00 4.14 13.92
CA TYR A 169 12.00 4.08 15.00
C TYR A 169 12.28 2.62 15.34
N PRO A 170 13.54 2.18 15.50
CA PRO A 170 14.79 2.91 15.23
C PRO A 170 14.98 3.19 13.71
N GLU A 171 16.14 3.72 13.31
CA GLU A 171 16.41 4.06 11.90
C GLU A 171 16.20 2.84 10.97
N PRO A 172 15.39 2.97 9.89
CA PRO A 172 15.15 1.87 8.96
C PRO A 172 16.08 1.91 7.73
N GLU A 173 16.19 0.78 7.04
CA GLU A 173 16.83 0.64 5.74
C GLU A 173 15.79 0.60 4.62
N VAL A 174 16.07 1.24 3.49
CA VAL A 174 15.21 1.22 2.29
C VAL A 174 15.87 0.43 1.18
N LEU A 175 15.14 -0.54 0.63
CA LEU A 175 15.57 -1.42 -0.45
C LEU A 175 14.59 -1.34 -1.62
N TRP A 176 15.13 -1.35 -2.83
CA TRP A 176 14.34 -1.45 -4.06
C TRP A 176 14.49 -2.85 -4.64
N LEU A 177 13.36 -3.45 -5.01
CA LEU A 177 13.30 -4.80 -5.57
C LEU A 177 12.58 -4.77 -6.93
N ASP A 178 13.05 -5.59 -7.87
CA ASP A 178 12.35 -5.86 -9.13
C ASP A 178 11.16 -6.83 -8.93
N ALA A 179 10.56 -7.27 -10.05
CA ALA A 179 9.40 -8.16 -10.02
C ALA A 179 9.76 -9.57 -9.50
N GLU A 180 11.01 -9.98 -9.68
CA GLU A 180 11.57 -11.26 -9.26
C GLU A 180 12.12 -11.23 -7.83
N GLY A 181 12.24 -10.03 -7.23
CA GLY A 181 12.74 -9.84 -5.86
C GLY A 181 14.24 -9.59 -5.77
N ASN A 182 14.91 -9.27 -6.89
CA ASN A 182 16.33 -8.89 -6.88
C ASN A 182 16.50 -7.41 -6.52
N LEU A 183 17.61 -7.11 -5.85
CA LEU A 183 17.96 -5.74 -5.45
C LEU A 183 18.28 -4.86 -6.67
N LEU A 184 17.72 -3.66 -6.67
CA LEU A 184 18.02 -2.61 -7.64
C LEU A 184 19.05 -1.64 -7.07
N SER A 185 19.96 -1.19 -7.93
CA SER A 185 20.92 -0.13 -7.59
C SER A 185 20.20 1.22 -7.53
N ALA A 186 19.90 1.68 -6.31
CA ALA A 186 19.30 2.98 -6.05
C ALA A 186 20.34 4.01 -5.62
N GLY A 187 19.96 5.30 -5.63
CA GLY A 187 20.76 6.35 -5.01
C GLY A 187 20.87 6.18 -3.49
N PRO A 188 21.70 7.01 -2.82
CA PRO A 188 21.76 7.01 -1.35
C PRO A 188 20.38 7.32 -0.78
N THR A 189 20.00 6.62 0.29
CA THR A 189 18.77 6.91 1.03
C THR A 189 18.97 8.19 1.83
N GLU A 190 18.03 9.12 1.69
CA GLU A 190 17.96 10.32 2.52
C GLU A 190 17.19 9.99 3.79
N THR A 191 17.86 10.01 4.93
CA THR A 191 17.25 9.78 6.24
C THR A 191 17.31 11.05 7.08
N VAL A 192 16.15 11.49 7.56
CA VAL A 192 16.02 12.68 8.41
C VAL A 192 15.33 12.29 9.72
N ARG A 193 15.90 12.74 10.85
CA ARG A 193 15.30 12.58 12.18
C ARG A 193 14.47 13.81 12.54
N GLY A 194 13.18 13.61 12.77
CA GLY A 194 12.23 14.65 13.14
C GLY A 194 12.35 15.10 14.60
N PRO A 195 11.65 16.18 15.00
CA PRO A 195 11.61 16.66 16.38
C PRO A 195 10.86 15.72 17.34
N ASP A 196 10.09 14.78 16.80
CA ASP A 196 9.39 13.69 17.50
C ASP A 196 10.28 12.46 17.74
N ASP A 197 11.58 12.55 17.41
CA ASP A 197 12.55 11.47 17.45
C ASP A 197 12.28 10.31 16.46
N LEU A 198 11.35 10.48 15.53
CA LEU A 198 11.06 9.50 14.48
C LEU A 198 11.86 9.81 13.20
N TYR A 199 12.15 8.76 12.45
CA TYR A 199 12.85 8.83 11.18
C TYR A 199 11.87 8.92 10.01
N SER A 200 12.23 9.77 9.06
CA SER A 200 11.64 9.86 7.72
C SER A 200 12.71 9.50 6.70
N VAL A 201 12.37 8.59 5.79
CA VAL A 201 13.28 8.10 4.76
C VAL A 201 12.72 8.37 3.37
N SER A 202 13.62 8.76 2.46
CA SER A 202 13.34 8.98 1.05
C SER A 202 14.41 8.30 0.20
N SER A 203 14.01 7.52 -0.79
CA SER A 203 14.95 6.84 -1.70
C SER A 203 14.46 6.95 -3.13
N ARG A 204 15.39 7.28 -4.04
CA ARG A 204 15.13 7.44 -5.48
C ARG A 204 15.83 6.34 -6.27
N VAL A 205 15.13 5.75 -7.23
CA VAL A 205 15.70 4.76 -8.17
C VAL A 205 15.24 5.06 -9.59
N THR A 206 16.16 4.98 -10.54
CA THR A 206 15.85 5.04 -11.97
C THR A 206 15.64 3.63 -12.47
N VAL A 207 14.49 3.39 -13.12
CA VAL A 207 14.11 2.06 -13.60
C VAL A 207 14.04 2.00 -15.12
N GLU A 208 14.33 0.82 -15.65
CA GLU A 208 14.22 0.49 -17.07
C GLU A 208 13.06 -0.49 -17.31
N LYS A 209 12.56 -0.53 -18.54
CA LYS A 209 11.49 -1.45 -18.93
C LYS A 209 11.99 -2.90 -18.87
N LYS A 210 11.34 -3.74 -18.06
CA LYS A 210 11.64 -5.18 -17.92
C LYS A 210 10.36 -6.03 -18.01
N HIS A 211 10.48 -7.35 -18.00
CA HIS A 211 9.32 -8.23 -17.88
C HIS A 211 8.63 -7.95 -16.53
N GLY A 212 7.29 -7.86 -16.51
CA GLY A 212 6.52 -7.61 -15.27
C GLY A 212 6.36 -6.15 -14.83
N ASN A 213 7.30 -5.23 -15.14
CA ASN A 213 7.25 -3.79 -14.80
C ASN A 213 6.77 -3.47 -13.37
N LYS A 214 7.03 -4.37 -12.42
CA LYS A 214 6.63 -4.24 -11.02
C LYS A 214 7.87 -3.92 -10.22
N PHE A 215 7.78 -2.88 -9.39
CA PHE A 215 8.86 -2.43 -8.53
C PHE A 215 8.35 -2.36 -7.11
N THR A 216 9.14 -2.85 -6.16
CA THR A 216 8.78 -2.89 -4.75
C THR A 216 9.76 -2.02 -3.97
N CYS A 217 9.24 -1.09 -3.17
CA CYS A 217 9.99 -0.42 -2.13
C CYS A 217 9.76 -1.17 -0.82
N ARG A 218 10.85 -1.65 -0.22
CA ARG A 218 10.87 -2.34 1.07
C ARG A 218 11.57 -1.46 2.08
N VAL A 219 10.90 -1.16 3.19
CA VAL A 219 11.47 -0.47 4.34
C VAL A 219 11.58 -1.46 5.49
N GLN A 220 12.78 -1.68 6.03
CA GLN A 220 13.05 -2.73 7.01
C GLN A 220 13.85 -2.24 8.22
N GLN A 221 13.61 -2.84 9.38
CA GLN A 221 14.35 -2.63 10.63
C GLN A 221 14.83 -3.98 11.14
N ASN A 222 16.05 -4.35 10.76
CA ASN A 222 16.62 -5.67 11.04
C ASN A 222 16.77 -5.94 12.54
N ASN A 223 17.03 -4.90 13.34
CA ASN A 223 17.20 -5.03 14.79
C ASN A 223 15.92 -5.40 15.55
N ILE A 224 14.75 -5.15 14.98
CA ILE A 224 13.45 -5.56 15.54
C ILE A 224 12.65 -6.48 14.61
N ASN A 225 13.30 -7.00 13.57
CA ASN A 225 12.71 -7.87 12.55
C ASN A 225 11.37 -7.33 11.97
N GLN A 226 11.31 -6.03 11.72
CA GLN A 226 10.13 -5.40 11.11
C GLN A 226 10.39 -5.06 9.64
N THR A 227 9.38 -5.23 8.79
CA THR A 227 9.47 -4.94 7.36
C THR A 227 8.12 -4.46 6.83
N ARG A 228 8.12 -3.44 5.97
CA ARG A 228 6.94 -2.91 5.27
C ARG A 228 7.27 -2.71 3.81
N ASP A 229 6.43 -3.30 2.97
CA ASP A 229 6.61 -3.28 1.51
C ASP A 229 5.44 -2.53 0.86
N THR A 230 5.74 -1.76 -0.17
CA THR A 230 4.76 -1.21 -1.11
C THR A 230 5.27 -1.45 -2.53
N TRP A 231 4.37 -1.57 -3.49
CA TRP A 231 4.74 -1.88 -4.87
C TRP A 231 3.95 -1.04 -5.86
N ILE A 232 4.55 -0.82 -7.02
CA ILE A 232 3.94 -0.10 -8.13
C ILE A 232 4.16 -0.85 -9.43
N HIS A 233 3.16 -0.78 -10.32
CA HIS A 233 3.29 -1.26 -11.69
C HIS A 233 3.40 -0.06 -12.63
N VAL A 234 4.49 0.00 -13.41
CA VAL A 234 4.78 1.11 -14.30
C VAL A 234 4.34 0.77 -15.72
N SER A 235 3.43 1.58 -16.29
CA SER A 235 2.95 1.36 -17.67
C SER A 235 4.11 1.44 -18.67
N ALA A 236 4.10 0.53 -19.65
CA ALA A 236 5.07 0.49 -20.74
C ALA A 236 5.14 1.81 -21.54
N ASP A 237 4.05 2.59 -21.55
CA ASP A 237 3.95 3.87 -22.26
C ASP A 237 4.87 4.95 -21.68
N LEU A 238 5.18 4.88 -20.38
CA LEU A 238 6.04 5.88 -19.72
C LEU A 238 7.50 5.76 -20.20
N PHE A 239 7.92 4.56 -20.56
CA PHE A 239 9.23 4.26 -21.14
C PHE A 239 9.32 4.58 -22.64
N MET A 240 8.20 4.91 -23.30
CA MET A 240 8.25 5.31 -24.70
C MET A 240 8.77 6.75 -24.79
N VAL A 241 10.00 6.86 -25.28
CA VAL A 241 10.53 8.12 -25.83
C VAL A 241 9.64 8.44 -27.03
N HIS A 242 8.92 9.57 -26.98
CA HIS A 242 8.28 10.10 -28.18
C HIS A 242 9.40 10.34 -29.20
N SER A 243 9.53 9.45 -30.18
CA SER A 243 10.40 9.67 -31.31
C SER A 243 10.02 11.02 -31.91
N ASN A 244 10.99 11.88 -32.19
CA ASN A 244 10.83 13.16 -32.88
C ASN A 244 10.40 12.96 -34.35
N LEU A 245 9.37 12.14 -34.59
CA LEU A 245 8.81 11.82 -35.89
C LEU A 245 8.25 13.09 -36.53
N SER A 246 7.70 14.01 -35.73
CA SER A 246 7.31 15.35 -36.18
C SER A 246 8.48 16.12 -36.82
N ALA A 247 9.66 16.14 -36.20
CA ALA A 247 10.84 16.80 -36.75
C ALA A 247 11.41 16.09 -37.98
N ARG A 248 11.31 14.75 -38.04
CA ARG A 248 11.71 13.98 -39.23
C ARG A 248 10.76 14.22 -40.41
N ILE A 249 9.45 14.29 -40.17
CA ILE A 249 8.44 14.56 -41.20
C ILE A 249 8.57 15.98 -41.74
N THR A 250 8.79 16.99 -40.89
CA THR A 250 8.96 18.38 -41.34
C THR A 250 10.22 18.57 -42.18
N THR A 251 11.32 17.91 -41.80
CA THR A 251 12.59 17.98 -42.55
C THR A 251 12.45 17.31 -43.94
N THR A 252 11.81 16.14 -44.01
CA THR A 252 11.58 15.44 -45.28
C THR A 252 10.61 16.21 -46.19
N MET A 253 9.53 16.77 -45.63
CA MET A 253 8.57 17.56 -46.41
C MET A 253 9.18 18.85 -46.95
N ALA A 254 10.02 19.53 -46.16
CA ALA A 254 10.77 20.69 -46.62
C ALA A 254 11.75 20.33 -47.76
N ALA A 255 12.45 19.19 -47.65
CA ALA A 255 13.31 18.69 -48.71
C ALA A 255 12.53 18.38 -50.00
N CYS A 256 11.36 17.72 -49.90
CA CYS A 256 10.49 17.48 -51.05
C CYS A 256 10.03 18.78 -51.71
N VAL A 257 9.58 19.77 -50.94
CA VAL A 257 9.17 21.08 -51.48
C VAL A 257 10.33 21.79 -52.18
N MET A 258 11.54 21.74 -51.62
CA MET A 258 12.73 22.32 -52.26
C MET A 258 13.08 21.60 -53.57
N THR A 259 12.99 20.27 -53.63
CA THR A 259 13.23 19.53 -54.88
C THR A 259 12.20 19.87 -55.96
N ILE A 260 10.92 19.99 -55.60
CA ILE A 260 9.85 20.39 -56.53
C ILE A 260 10.11 21.82 -57.05
N ALA A 261 10.49 22.75 -56.18
CA ALA A 261 10.80 24.12 -56.58
C ALA A 261 11.97 24.19 -57.58
N VAL A 262 13.01 23.38 -57.38
CA VAL A 262 14.15 23.28 -58.31
C VAL A 262 13.72 22.69 -59.66
N VAL A 263 12.90 21.64 -59.67
CA VAL A 263 12.38 21.05 -60.92
C VAL A 263 11.51 22.05 -61.69
N VAL A 264 10.63 22.77 -61.00
CA VAL A 264 9.80 23.82 -61.61
C VAL A 264 10.68 24.93 -62.18
N PHE A 265 11.73 25.34 -61.47
CA PHE A 265 12.68 26.35 -61.96
C PHE A 265 13.44 25.88 -63.22
N ILE A 266 13.87 24.61 -63.26
CA ILE A 266 14.53 24.02 -64.44
C ILE A 266 13.57 23.97 -65.63
N VAL A 267 12.33 23.49 -65.44
CA VAL A 267 11.31 23.42 -66.49
C VAL A 267 10.95 24.82 -67.00
N TRP A 268 10.82 25.80 -66.11
CA TRP A 268 10.57 27.20 -66.48
C TRP A 268 11.72 27.79 -67.30
N LYS A 269 12.98 27.51 -66.93
CA LYS A 269 14.16 27.92 -67.71
C LYS A 269 14.25 27.21 -69.07
N TRP A 270 13.80 25.97 -69.16
CA TRP A 270 13.74 25.22 -70.43
C TRP A 270 12.61 25.71 -71.35
N GLY A 271 11.47 26.11 -70.78
CA GLY A 271 10.39 26.76 -71.53
C GLY A 271 10.81 28.09 -72.15
N GLN A 272 11.67 28.85 -71.46
CA GLN A 272 12.17 30.15 -71.92
C GLN A 272 13.25 30.05 -73.03
N THR A 273 13.89 28.89 -73.18
CA THR A 273 14.83 28.60 -74.28
C THR A 273 14.14 27.99 -75.51
N ARG A 274 12.97 27.36 -75.35
CA ARG A 274 12.22 26.72 -76.44
C ARG A 274 11.46 27.69 -77.35
N THR A 275 11.06 28.86 -76.86
CA THR A 275 10.37 29.91 -77.64
C THR A 275 11.27 30.66 -78.64
N LYS A 276 12.58 30.41 -78.65
CA LYS A 276 13.51 30.93 -79.68
C LYS A 276 13.83 29.92 -80.80
N ARG A 277 13.29 28.70 -80.73
CA ARG A 277 13.59 27.58 -81.66
C ARG A 277 12.30 26.94 -82.20
N GLN A 278 11.31 27.76 -82.56
CA GLN A 278 10.05 27.38 -83.21
C GLN A 278 9.74 28.32 -84.38
N LYS A 279 10.74 28.58 -85.24
CA LYS A 279 10.52 29.24 -86.54
C LYS A 279 11.20 28.54 -87.73
N GLU A 280 11.83 27.39 -87.50
CA GLU A 280 12.42 26.52 -88.51
C GLU A 280 12.26 25.08 -88.04
N GLU A 281 11.13 24.43 -88.34
CA GLU A 281 10.94 22.96 -88.38
C GLU A 281 9.45 22.62 -88.66
N THR A 282 8.80 23.38 -89.56
CA THR A 282 7.40 23.14 -89.98
C THR A 282 7.31 22.45 -91.35
N GLU A 283 8.42 21.90 -91.86
CA GLU A 283 8.50 21.31 -93.22
C GLU A 283 9.26 19.98 -93.26
N LEU A 284 9.03 19.10 -92.27
CA LEU A 284 9.49 17.70 -92.31
C LEU A 284 8.59 16.77 -91.49
N ARG A 285 7.30 17.11 -91.40
CA ARG A 285 6.26 16.31 -90.74
C ARG A 285 5.09 15.99 -91.68
N LYS A 286 5.39 15.84 -92.97
CA LYS A 286 4.46 15.39 -94.03
C LYS A 286 4.81 14.01 -94.63
N ARG A 287 5.82 13.34 -94.06
CA ARG A 287 6.17 11.93 -94.29
C ARG A 287 6.82 11.49 -92.98
N GLU A 288 6.08 10.98 -92.02
CA GLU A 288 5.86 9.55 -91.87
C GLU A 288 4.51 9.31 -91.17
N MET A 289 3.62 8.83 -92.02
CA MET A 289 2.29 8.32 -91.78
C MET A 289 2.44 6.79 -91.81
N TRP A 290 1.89 6.11 -90.80
CA TRP A 290 1.72 4.65 -90.65
C TRP A 290 2.95 3.77 -90.37
N MET A 291 3.07 3.28 -89.13
CA MET A 291 3.50 1.91 -88.77
C MET A 291 3.41 1.72 -87.25
N ILE A 292 2.22 1.52 -86.67
CA ILE A 292 2.06 0.76 -85.41
C ILE A 292 0.72 0.02 -85.47
N GLY A 293 0.79 -1.32 -85.58
CA GLY A 293 -0.31 -2.23 -85.29
C GLY A 293 -0.29 -2.64 -83.81
N ASN A 294 -1.51 -2.85 -83.28
CA ASN A 294 -1.93 -3.60 -82.09
C ASN A 294 -1.01 -3.66 -80.86
N ASP A 295 -1.50 -3.16 -79.73
CA ASP A 295 -2.08 -4.05 -78.70
C ASP A 295 -2.97 -3.25 -77.72
N VAL A 296 -4.09 -3.84 -77.33
CA VAL A 296 -4.85 -3.46 -76.13
C VAL A 296 -4.18 -4.17 -74.95
N GLU A 297 -4.37 -3.63 -73.74
CA GLU A 297 -4.18 -4.35 -72.47
C GLU A 297 -2.82 -4.18 -71.77
N LEU A 298 -2.64 -3.03 -71.12
CA LEU A 298 -1.83 -2.95 -69.90
C LEU A 298 -2.36 -1.87 -68.94
N GLU A 299 -3.62 -2.00 -68.53
CA GLU A 299 -4.16 -1.26 -67.39
C GLU A 299 -5.22 -2.07 -66.62
N LEU A 300 -4.92 -3.35 -66.36
CA LEU A 300 -5.75 -4.23 -65.52
C LEU A 300 -4.91 -5.08 -64.53
N LEU A 301 -3.80 -4.51 -64.04
CA LEU A 301 -3.01 -5.12 -62.96
C LEU A 301 -2.68 -4.17 -61.80
N MET A 302 -3.29 -2.98 -61.75
CA MET A 302 -3.12 -2.05 -60.62
C MET A 302 -4.42 -1.64 -59.90
N GLU A 303 -5.55 -2.30 -60.19
CA GLU A 303 -6.82 -2.05 -59.47
C GLU A 303 -7.09 -3.14 -58.43
N GLY A 304 -6.91 -4.43 -58.76
CA GLY A 304 -7.12 -5.54 -57.82
C GLY A 304 -6.13 -5.67 -56.65
N GLN A 305 -5.04 -4.90 -56.64
CA GLN A 305 -4.09 -4.84 -55.52
C GLN A 305 -4.43 -3.73 -54.51
N ARG A 306 -5.05 -2.62 -54.94
CA ARG A 306 -5.52 -1.55 -54.04
C ARG A 306 -6.72 -2.00 -53.22
N ASP A 307 -7.62 -2.79 -53.80
CA ASP A 307 -8.84 -3.27 -53.12
C ASP A 307 -8.54 -4.31 -52.02
N ARG A 308 -7.53 -5.17 -52.18
CA ARG A 308 -7.10 -6.12 -51.13
C ARG A 308 -6.39 -5.44 -49.97
N GLU A 309 -5.59 -4.42 -50.24
CA GLU A 309 -4.94 -3.60 -49.20
C GLU A 309 -5.96 -2.73 -48.46
N GLN A 310 -6.97 -2.16 -49.14
CA GLN A 310 -8.09 -1.44 -48.51
C GLN A 310 -8.99 -2.35 -47.66
N SER A 311 -9.27 -3.58 -48.12
CA SER A 311 -10.07 -4.58 -47.38
C SER A 311 -9.34 -5.10 -46.12
N MET A 312 -8.02 -5.32 -46.18
CA MET A 312 -7.21 -5.65 -45.00
C MET A 312 -7.18 -4.50 -43.98
N LEU A 313 -7.01 -3.25 -44.45
CA LEU A 313 -7.00 -2.05 -43.60
C LEU A 313 -8.37 -1.80 -42.94
N GLY A 314 -9.47 -2.08 -43.64
CA GLY A 314 -10.84 -1.99 -43.11
C GLY A 314 -11.07 -2.95 -41.94
N ARG A 315 -10.65 -4.21 -42.08
CA ARG A 315 -10.77 -5.24 -41.03
C ARG A 315 -9.92 -4.94 -39.80
N GLU A 316 -8.71 -4.41 -39.99
CA GLU A 316 -7.83 -3.98 -38.88
C GLU A 316 -8.39 -2.77 -38.14
N LYS A 317 -8.93 -1.78 -38.88
CA LYS A 317 -9.61 -0.62 -38.31
C LYS A 317 -10.85 -1.02 -37.51
N MET A 318 -11.60 -2.02 -37.99
CA MET A 318 -12.76 -2.56 -37.28
C MET A 318 -12.36 -3.21 -35.94
N LYS A 319 -11.33 -4.07 -35.95
CA LYS A 319 -10.76 -4.66 -34.73
C LYS A 319 -10.25 -3.61 -33.74
N TYR A 320 -9.60 -2.57 -34.23
CA TYR A 320 -9.13 -1.46 -33.38
C TYR A 320 -10.29 -0.71 -32.71
N LEU A 321 -11.36 -0.44 -33.44
CA LEU A 321 -12.54 0.23 -32.90
C LEU A 321 -13.28 -0.65 -31.87
N GLU A 322 -13.40 -1.96 -32.12
CA GLU A 322 -13.99 -2.91 -31.16
C GLU A 322 -13.14 -3.04 -29.89
N MET A 323 -11.81 -3.11 -30.01
CA MET A 323 -10.89 -3.08 -28.87
C MET A 323 -11.01 -1.77 -28.08
N LYS A 324 -11.08 -0.63 -28.78
CA LYS A 324 -11.24 0.70 -28.17
C LYS A 324 -12.59 0.82 -27.44
N LYS A 325 -13.66 0.26 -28.00
CA LYS A 325 -14.96 0.16 -27.34
C LYS A 325 -14.88 -0.65 -26.05
N ALA A 326 -14.33 -1.87 -26.11
CA ALA A 326 -14.18 -2.73 -24.94
C ALA A 326 -13.37 -2.05 -23.81
N LYS A 327 -12.32 -1.30 -24.16
CA LYS A 327 -11.53 -0.52 -23.19
C LYS A 327 -12.34 0.59 -22.51
N PHE A 328 -13.21 1.29 -23.25
CA PHE A 328 -14.09 2.29 -22.67
C PHE A 328 -15.21 1.67 -21.84
N ASP A 329 -15.74 0.51 -22.23
CA ASP A 329 -16.73 -0.25 -21.45
C ASP A 329 -16.15 -0.71 -20.10
N GLU A 330 -14.91 -1.22 -20.09
CA GLU A 330 -14.20 -1.58 -18.86
C GLU A 330 -13.97 -0.37 -17.95
N GLN A 331 -13.53 0.76 -18.52
CA GLN A 331 -13.36 2.02 -17.78
C GLN A 331 -14.68 2.56 -17.22
N LEU A 332 -15.77 2.42 -17.98
CA LEU A 332 -17.10 2.81 -17.56
C LEU A 332 -17.56 1.97 -16.37
N GLN A 333 -17.41 0.65 -16.45
CA GLN A 333 -17.77 -0.28 -15.38
C GLN A 333 -16.99 0.04 -14.09
N LYS A 334 -15.67 0.20 -14.18
CA LYS A 334 -14.84 0.56 -13.02
C LYS A 334 -15.27 1.88 -12.38
N ASN A 335 -15.55 2.89 -13.19
CA ASN A 335 -16.00 4.19 -12.71
C ASN A 335 -17.41 4.11 -12.07
N GLU A 336 -18.31 3.27 -12.59
CA GLU A 336 -19.62 3.03 -11.97
C GLU A 336 -19.53 2.32 -10.62
N GLU A 337 -18.62 1.34 -10.50
CA GLU A 337 -18.34 0.65 -9.23
C GLU A 337 -17.75 1.61 -8.19
N GLU A 338 -16.75 2.43 -8.58
CA GLU A 338 -16.20 3.46 -7.72
C GLU A 338 -17.24 4.50 -7.30
N LEU A 339 -18.12 4.92 -8.21
CA LEU A 339 -19.20 5.86 -7.91
C LEU A 339 -20.20 5.27 -6.90
N LYS A 340 -20.56 3.98 -7.03
CA LYS A 340 -21.41 3.27 -6.06
C LYS A 340 -20.75 3.19 -4.69
N HIS A 341 -19.47 2.84 -4.64
CA HIS A 341 -18.72 2.76 -3.39
C HIS A 341 -18.62 4.12 -2.69
N VAL A 342 -18.26 5.19 -3.42
CA VAL A 342 -18.20 6.55 -2.85
C VAL A 342 -19.58 7.00 -2.37
N GLN A 343 -20.66 6.68 -3.08
CA GLN A 343 -22.02 6.97 -2.63
C GLN A 343 -22.36 6.27 -1.31
N GLN A 344 -21.99 4.99 -1.15
CA GLN A 344 -22.20 4.25 0.10
C GLN A 344 -21.43 4.88 1.28
N VAL A 345 -20.16 5.22 1.06
CA VAL A 345 -19.30 5.86 2.07
C VAL A 345 -19.89 7.20 2.53
N ILE A 346 -20.41 8.02 1.61
CA ILE A 346 -21.09 9.28 1.95
C ILE A 346 -22.30 9.04 2.85
N GLU A 347 -23.13 8.03 2.56
CA GLU A 347 -24.29 7.72 3.40
C GLU A 347 -23.89 7.22 4.79
N VAL A 348 -22.82 6.44 4.91
CA VAL A 348 -22.26 6.03 6.20
C VAL A 348 -21.82 7.25 7.01
N PHE A 349 -21.08 8.18 6.41
CA PHE A 349 -20.63 9.38 7.11
C PHE A 349 -21.78 10.32 7.48
N LYS A 350 -22.81 10.46 6.65
CA LYS A 350 -24.02 11.21 7.01
C LYS A 350 -24.71 10.60 8.24
N LYS A 351 -24.82 9.27 8.29
CA LYS A 351 -25.40 8.58 9.45
C LYS A 351 -24.56 8.82 10.70
N GLN A 352 -23.23 8.68 10.59
CA GLN A 352 -22.31 8.96 11.70
C GLN A 352 -22.43 10.40 12.20
N LYS A 353 -22.58 11.38 11.30
CA LYS A 353 -22.82 12.78 11.64
C LYS A 353 -24.10 12.96 12.48
N GLU A 354 -25.21 12.34 12.09
CA GLU A 354 -26.48 12.42 12.86
C GLU A 354 -26.36 11.74 14.23
N ASP A 355 -25.66 10.61 14.32
CA ASP A 355 -25.39 9.93 15.59
C ASP A 355 -24.55 10.81 16.52
N LEU A 356 -23.50 11.46 16.00
CA LEU A 356 -22.65 12.39 16.74
C LEU A 356 -23.43 13.64 17.19
N LYS A 357 -24.32 14.16 16.34
CA LYS A 357 -25.20 15.28 16.70
C LYS A 357 -26.13 14.91 17.85
N THR A 358 -26.72 13.72 17.79
CA THR A 358 -27.56 13.18 18.87
C THR A 358 -26.77 12.99 20.17
N GLN A 359 -25.53 12.50 20.08
CA GLN A 359 -24.64 12.37 21.24
C GLN A 359 -24.31 13.73 21.85
N LYS A 360 -24.02 14.74 21.01
CA LYS A 360 -23.77 16.12 21.44
C LYS A 360 -24.95 16.70 22.21
N GLU A 361 -26.17 16.57 21.69
CA GLU A 361 -27.39 17.06 22.37
C GLU A 361 -27.61 16.37 23.73
N LYS A 362 -27.38 15.06 23.81
CA LYS A 362 -27.44 14.32 25.09
C LYS A 362 -26.40 14.84 26.09
N LEU A 363 -25.16 15.05 25.67
CA LEU A 363 -24.10 15.59 26.51
C LEU A 363 -24.42 17.00 27.01
N LEU A 364 -24.93 17.88 26.15
CA LEU A 364 -25.38 19.22 26.55
C LEU A 364 -26.48 19.15 27.62
N SER A 365 -27.46 18.25 27.44
CA SER A 365 -28.54 18.06 28.42
C SER A 365 -28.03 17.54 29.78
N LEU A 366 -27.00 16.69 29.78
CA LEU A 366 -26.36 16.17 31.00
C LEU A 366 -25.52 17.25 31.69
N GLN A 367 -24.80 18.05 30.92
CA GLN A 367 -24.03 19.18 31.41
C GLN A 367 -24.93 20.21 32.10
N GLU A 368 -26.08 20.52 31.51
CA GLU A 368 -27.05 21.45 32.10
C GLU A 368 -27.64 20.92 33.41
N LYS A 369 -27.92 19.61 33.48
CA LYS A 369 -28.35 18.95 34.73
C LYS A 369 -27.29 19.04 35.83
N GLU A 370 -26.01 18.81 35.52
CA GLU A 370 -24.93 18.93 36.52
C GLU A 370 -24.73 20.39 36.97
N LYS A 371 -24.82 21.37 36.05
CA LYS A 371 -24.80 22.80 36.39
C LYS A 371 -25.95 23.20 37.31
N MET A 372 -27.15 22.68 37.07
CA MET A 372 -28.32 22.94 37.93
C MET A 372 -28.16 22.33 39.32
N LYS A 373 -27.64 21.09 39.43
CA LYS A 373 -27.33 20.47 40.74
C LYS A 373 -26.33 21.29 41.55
N ILE A 374 -25.29 21.82 40.90
CA ILE A 374 -24.30 22.68 41.57
C ILE A 374 -24.97 23.96 42.11
N LYS A 375 -25.83 24.61 41.30
CA LYS A 375 -26.59 25.80 41.71
C LYS A 375 -27.54 25.51 42.87
N GLU A 376 -28.27 24.39 42.85
CA GLU A 376 -29.16 23.97 43.94
C GLU A 376 -28.40 23.75 45.24
N ILE A 377 -27.22 23.11 45.19
CA ILE A 377 -26.38 22.90 46.37
C ILE A 377 -25.92 24.25 46.95
N ASP A 378 -25.58 25.22 46.10
CA ASP A 378 -25.17 26.56 46.53
C ASP A 378 -26.31 27.36 47.17
N MET A 379 -27.54 27.20 46.67
CA MET A 379 -28.73 27.86 47.23
C MET A 379 -29.19 27.25 48.57
N MET A 380 -28.85 26.00 48.87
CA MET A 380 -29.22 25.31 50.12
C MET A 380 -28.29 25.64 51.32
N LYS A 381 -27.28 26.48 51.13
CA LYS A 381 -26.27 26.82 52.14
C LYS A 381 -26.76 27.97 53.03
N ASP A 382 -27.47 27.63 54.11
CA ASP A 382 -27.84 28.59 55.16
C ASP A 382 -26.67 28.80 56.14
N PRO A 383 -26.13 30.03 56.29
CA PRO A 383 -24.98 30.30 57.15
C PRO A 383 -25.21 30.10 58.64
N LEU A 384 -26.48 30.11 59.11
CA LEU A 384 -26.79 30.24 60.54
C LEU A 384 -27.17 28.92 61.25
N LEU A 385 -27.36 27.81 60.51
CA LEU A 385 -27.87 26.57 61.11
C LEU A 385 -27.34 25.25 60.51
N ASP A 386 -26.20 25.24 59.80
CA ASP A 386 -25.70 24.00 59.18
C ASP A 386 -24.71 23.24 60.09
N LYS A 387 -25.04 21.98 60.42
CA LYS A 387 -24.15 21.11 61.20
C LYS A 387 -22.91 20.76 60.35
N LYS A 388 -21.72 20.76 60.95
CA LYS A 388 -20.41 20.47 60.28
C LYS A 388 -20.43 19.24 59.35
N ASN A 389 -21.08 18.14 59.77
CA ASN A 389 -21.19 16.92 58.96
C ASN A 389 -22.08 17.08 57.71
N LYS A 390 -23.12 17.93 57.77
CA LYS A 390 -24.04 18.19 56.65
C LYS A 390 -23.39 19.11 55.62
N GLN A 391 -22.59 20.07 56.07
CA GLN A 391 -21.77 20.91 55.22
C GLN A 391 -20.70 20.10 54.46
N GLN A 392 -19.98 19.21 55.15
CA GLN A 392 -18.98 18.34 54.51
C GLN A 392 -19.59 17.41 53.44
N LYS A 393 -20.81 16.91 53.68
CA LYS A 393 -21.52 16.06 52.70
C LYS A 393 -21.95 16.84 51.45
N ARG A 394 -22.38 18.10 51.61
CA ARG A 394 -22.75 19.01 50.49
C ARG A 394 -21.54 19.40 49.65
N GLU A 395 -20.42 19.74 50.29
CA GLU A 395 -19.16 20.06 49.58
C GLU A 395 -18.63 18.86 48.78
N LYS A 396 -18.72 17.64 49.34
CA LYS A 396 -18.35 16.42 48.61
C LYS A 396 -19.25 16.20 47.38
N ALA A 397 -20.56 16.34 47.53
CA ALA A 397 -21.51 16.21 46.40
C ALA A 397 -21.28 17.29 45.32
N LYS A 398 -20.90 18.51 45.74
CA LYS A 398 -20.55 19.61 44.83
C LYS A 398 -19.26 19.30 44.04
N GLN A 399 -18.23 18.77 44.71
CA GLN A 399 -16.99 18.35 44.04
C GLN A 399 -17.24 17.23 43.03
N GLU A 400 -18.05 16.23 43.38
CA GLU A 400 -18.42 15.15 42.46
C GLU A 400 -19.21 15.65 41.23
N ALA A 401 -20.15 16.59 41.42
CA ALA A 401 -20.90 17.19 40.32
C ALA A 401 -20.00 18.08 39.43
N ALA A 402 -19.08 18.83 40.04
CA ALA A 402 -18.10 19.66 39.32
C ALA A 402 -17.16 18.80 38.47
N GLN A 403 -16.66 17.68 39.01
CA GLN A 403 -15.82 16.74 38.28
C GLN A 403 -16.56 16.16 37.07
N LYS A 404 -17.80 15.68 37.25
CA LYS A 404 -18.63 15.18 36.13
C LYS A 404 -18.90 16.24 35.07
N ASN A 405 -19.11 17.49 35.47
CA ASN A 405 -19.30 18.59 34.53
C ASN A 405 -18.02 18.85 33.69
N THR A 406 -16.82 18.76 34.28
CA THR A 406 -15.55 18.84 33.55
C THR A 406 -15.36 17.67 32.57
N GLU A 407 -15.70 16.44 32.99
CA GLU A 407 -15.66 15.26 32.12
C GLU A 407 -16.61 15.39 30.92
N HIS A 408 -17.84 15.90 31.14
CA HIS A 408 -18.79 16.18 30.05
C HIS A 408 -18.30 17.28 29.11
N GLU A 409 -17.61 18.31 29.62
CA GLU A 409 -17.04 19.40 28.81
C GLU A 409 -15.91 18.89 27.89
N GLU A 410 -15.04 18.00 28.39
CA GLU A 410 -14.00 17.36 27.58
C GLU A 410 -14.61 16.44 26.51
N LEU A 411 -15.61 15.63 26.87
CA LEU A 411 -16.35 14.80 25.93
C LEU A 411 -17.05 15.62 24.85
N LEU A 412 -17.63 16.77 25.22
CA LEU A 412 -18.30 17.67 24.27
C LEU A 412 -17.29 18.23 23.26
N LYS A 413 -16.13 18.71 23.73
CA LYS A 413 -15.05 19.20 22.86
C LYS A 413 -14.55 18.13 21.89
N ASN A 414 -14.37 16.91 22.37
CA ASN A 414 -13.98 15.77 21.52
C ASN A 414 -15.05 15.42 20.49
N THR A 415 -16.33 15.47 20.88
CA THR A 415 -17.47 15.21 19.98
C THR A 415 -17.58 16.28 18.90
N GLU A 416 -17.37 17.56 19.25
CA GLU A 416 -17.37 18.67 18.29
C GLU A 416 -16.25 18.53 17.26
N LYS A 417 -15.03 18.20 17.71
CA LYS A 417 -13.89 17.94 16.81
C LYS A 417 -14.18 16.78 15.86
N LEU A 418 -14.80 15.71 16.36
CA LEU A 418 -15.15 14.55 15.54
C LEU A 418 -16.27 14.88 14.53
N LEU A 419 -17.23 15.74 14.91
CA LEU A 419 -18.28 16.24 14.02
C LEU A 419 -17.68 17.08 12.87
N GLU A 420 -16.79 18.01 13.18
CA GLU A 420 -16.06 18.82 12.20
C GLU A 420 -15.25 17.94 11.23
N THR A 421 -14.49 16.98 11.77
CA THR A 421 -13.72 16.02 10.94
C THR A 421 -14.63 15.20 10.02
N THR A 422 -15.80 14.78 10.51
CA THR A 422 -16.78 14.01 9.72
C THR A 422 -17.38 14.86 8.61
N GLU A 423 -17.67 16.14 8.88
CA GLU A 423 -18.17 17.10 7.87
C GLU A 423 -17.14 17.34 6.76
N GLU A 424 -15.87 17.53 7.10
CA GLU A 424 -14.80 17.66 6.11
C GLU A 424 -14.67 16.42 5.21
N MET A 425 -14.75 15.21 5.80
CA MET A 425 -14.73 13.97 5.02
C MET A 425 -15.92 13.86 4.07
N ILE A 426 -17.12 14.27 4.50
CA ILE A 426 -18.32 14.30 3.63
C ILE A 426 -18.10 15.25 2.44
N VAL A 427 -17.53 16.44 2.68
CA VAL A 427 -17.23 17.41 1.61
C VAL A 427 -16.25 16.80 0.59
N LYS A 428 -15.13 16.25 1.06
CA LYS A 428 -14.11 15.61 0.20
C LYS A 428 -14.69 14.46 -0.63
N MET A 429 -15.51 13.61 -0.02
CA MET A 429 -16.15 12.49 -0.73
C MET A 429 -17.19 12.98 -1.73
N THR A 430 -17.92 14.05 -1.42
CA THR A 430 -18.90 14.66 -2.35
C THR A 430 -18.21 15.29 -3.56
N GLU A 431 -17.07 15.94 -3.36
CA GLU A 431 -16.24 16.45 -4.45
C GLU A 431 -15.72 15.32 -5.34
N ARG A 432 -15.20 14.24 -4.74
CA ARG A 432 -14.76 13.04 -5.46
C ARG A 432 -15.89 12.42 -6.28
N LYS A 433 -17.09 12.31 -5.71
CA LYS A 433 -18.31 11.86 -6.41
C LYS A 433 -18.61 12.74 -7.62
N GLY A 434 -18.47 14.06 -7.50
CA GLY A 434 -18.62 15.01 -8.60
C GLY A 434 -17.64 14.73 -9.75
N LYS A 435 -16.35 14.57 -9.43
CA LYS A 435 -15.30 14.24 -10.41
C LYS A 435 -15.57 12.90 -11.12
N LEU A 436 -15.96 11.85 -10.39
CA LEU A 436 -16.32 10.55 -10.96
C LEU A 436 -17.51 10.65 -11.92
N LYS A 437 -18.52 11.47 -11.59
CA LYS A 437 -19.68 11.72 -12.47
C LYS A 437 -19.26 12.42 -13.77
N THR A 438 -18.42 13.44 -13.70
CA THR A 438 -17.88 14.11 -14.90
C THR A 438 -17.05 13.15 -15.76
N ASN A 439 -16.19 12.34 -15.13
CA ASN A 439 -15.42 11.31 -15.85
C ASN A 439 -16.34 10.29 -16.54
N LYS A 440 -17.44 9.89 -15.88
CA LYS A 440 -18.44 8.98 -16.45
C LYS A 440 -19.07 9.59 -17.70
N GLU A 441 -19.49 10.85 -17.63
CA GLU A 441 -20.08 11.57 -18.77
C GLU A 441 -19.11 11.68 -19.95
N GLN A 442 -17.82 11.92 -19.69
CA GLN A 442 -16.78 11.94 -20.71
C GLN A 442 -16.59 10.56 -21.38
N ILE A 443 -16.51 9.49 -20.58
CA ILE A 443 -16.37 8.12 -21.09
C ILE A 443 -17.57 7.75 -21.96
N VAL A 444 -18.80 8.04 -21.51
CA VAL A 444 -20.03 7.80 -22.29
C VAL A 444 -20.02 8.57 -23.61
N LYS A 445 -19.53 9.81 -23.62
CA LYS A 445 -19.39 10.61 -24.85
C LYS A 445 -18.41 9.96 -25.84
N HIS A 446 -17.25 9.50 -25.36
CA HIS A 446 -16.27 8.80 -26.19
C HIS A 446 -16.76 7.44 -26.67
N LEU A 447 -17.50 6.71 -25.83
CA LEU A 447 -18.11 5.43 -26.17
C LEU A 447 -19.12 5.62 -27.30
N LYS A 448 -20.06 6.57 -27.17
CA LYS A 448 -21.06 6.88 -28.20
C LYS A 448 -20.42 7.29 -29.53
N SER A 449 -19.36 8.09 -29.49
CA SER A 449 -18.60 8.46 -30.69
C SER A 449 -17.91 7.25 -31.32
N THR A 450 -17.38 6.32 -30.53
CA THR A 450 -16.74 5.10 -31.01
C THR A 450 -17.78 4.13 -31.60
N GLU A 451 -18.95 4.01 -30.99
CA GLU A 451 -20.07 3.20 -31.51
C GLU A 451 -20.57 3.72 -32.85
N GLN A 452 -20.68 5.04 -33.03
CA GLN A 452 -21.01 5.65 -34.31
C GLN A 452 -19.97 5.34 -35.39
N GLN A 453 -18.68 5.37 -35.04
CA GLN A 453 -17.59 4.99 -35.96
C GLN A 453 -17.68 3.50 -36.35
N ILE A 454 -18.03 2.64 -35.39
CA ILE A 454 -18.23 1.21 -35.64
C ILE A 454 -19.41 1.00 -36.60
N GLU A 455 -20.54 1.67 -36.36
CA GLU A 455 -21.72 1.55 -37.23
C GLU A 455 -21.44 2.05 -38.64
N LEU A 456 -20.71 3.16 -38.78
CA LEU A 456 -20.29 3.70 -40.07
C LEU A 456 -19.37 2.73 -40.82
N GLN A 457 -18.41 2.11 -40.11
CA GLN A 457 -17.49 1.14 -40.69
C GLN A 457 -18.23 -0.13 -41.13
N LYS A 458 -19.21 -0.62 -40.35
CA LYS A 458 -20.07 -1.75 -40.73
C LYS A 458 -20.89 -1.47 -41.99
N LYS A 459 -21.46 -0.26 -42.11
CA LYS A 459 -22.20 0.17 -43.31
C LYS A 459 -21.30 0.19 -44.55
N LEU A 460 -20.03 0.60 -44.39
CA LEU A 460 -19.03 0.60 -45.46
C LEU A 460 -18.68 -0.83 -45.91
N GLU A 461 -18.44 -1.75 -44.97
CA GLU A 461 -18.19 -3.17 -45.27
C GLU A 461 -19.40 -3.89 -45.89
N GLU A 462 -20.63 -3.42 -45.62
CA GLU A 462 -21.85 -3.93 -46.24
C GLU A 462 -22.06 -3.40 -47.66
N SER A 463 -21.65 -2.17 -47.97
CA SER A 463 -21.66 -1.65 -49.34
C SER A 463 -20.62 -2.36 -50.21
N GLU A 464 -19.40 -2.57 -49.69
CA GLU A 464 -18.32 -3.27 -50.42
C GLU A 464 -18.72 -4.73 -50.74
N ARG A 465 -19.37 -5.43 -49.80
CA ARG A 465 -19.88 -6.80 -50.03
C ARG A 465 -21.03 -6.90 -51.04
N LYS A 466 -21.75 -5.81 -51.31
CA LYS A 466 -22.81 -5.79 -52.32
C LYS A 466 -22.21 -5.58 -53.71
N GLU A 467 -21.20 -4.72 -53.84
CA GLU A 467 -20.46 -4.52 -55.10
C GLU A 467 -19.73 -5.80 -55.55
N ASP A 468 -19.11 -6.55 -54.63
CA ASP A 468 -18.47 -7.85 -54.93
C ASP A 468 -19.45 -8.94 -55.41
N LYS A 469 -20.74 -8.85 -55.03
CA LYS A 469 -21.78 -9.81 -55.47
C LYS A 469 -22.33 -9.50 -56.85
N ASP A 470 -22.33 -8.24 -57.24
CA ASP A 470 -22.85 -7.79 -58.53
C ASP A 470 -21.82 -7.91 -59.66
N ASN A 471 -20.52 -8.11 -59.34
CA ASN A 471 -19.43 -8.36 -60.31
C ASN A 471 -18.50 -9.53 -59.87
N PRO A 472 -18.82 -10.80 -60.19
CA PRO A 472 -17.94 -11.92 -59.89
C PRO A 472 -16.75 -12.00 -60.87
N PRO A 473 -15.54 -12.38 -60.42
CA PRO A 473 -14.36 -12.49 -61.28
C PRO A 473 -14.50 -13.66 -62.28
N LEU A 474 -14.30 -13.36 -63.57
CA LEU A 474 -14.17 -14.35 -64.62
C LEU A 474 -12.78 -15.01 -64.54
N ASN A 475 -12.77 -16.33 -64.36
CA ASN A 475 -11.77 -17.31 -64.78
C ASN A 475 -11.25 -18.23 -63.66
N LYS A 476 -11.84 -19.43 -63.58
CA LYS A 476 -11.21 -20.67 -63.10
C LYS A 476 -11.59 -21.79 -64.05
N GLN A 477 -10.87 -21.91 -65.17
CA GLN A 477 -10.92 -23.12 -66.00
C GLN A 477 -9.58 -23.36 -66.70
N THR A 478 -8.55 -23.81 -65.98
CA THR A 478 -7.47 -24.64 -66.59
C THR A 478 -6.68 -25.41 -65.53
N THR A 479 -7.19 -26.55 -65.07
CA THR A 479 -6.35 -27.67 -64.60
C THR A 479 -7.16 -28.96 -64.69
N GLU A 480 -7.39 -29.40 -65.92
CA GLU A 480 -7.80 -30.77 -66.24
C GLU A 480 -7.66 -30.88 -67.76
N GLN A 481 -6.54 -31.43 -68.24
CA GLN A 481 -6.35 -32.10 -69.54
C GLN A 481 -4.84 -32.32 -69.74
N LEU A 482 -4.33 -33.42 -69.19
CA LEU A 482 -3.19 -34.17 -69.73
C LEU A 482 -3.28 -35.57 -69.13
N GLN A 483 -4.23 -36.37 -69.64
CA GLN A 483 -4.30 -37.80 -69.38
C GLN A 483 -4.67 -38.57 -70.65
N GLY A 484 -3.76 -39.46 -71.04
CA GLY A 484 -3.83 -40.39 -72.17
C GLY A 484 -2.58 -40.30 -73.04
N ARG A 485 -1.79 -41.34 -73.33
CA ARG A 485 -1.71 -42.80 -73.08
C ARG A 485 -0.33 -43.25 -73.71
N PRO A 486 0.11 -44.53 -73.81
CA PRO A 486 -0.11 -45.79 -73.07
C PRO A 486 1.20 -46.50 -72.58
N GLN A 487 1.00 -47.61 -71.86
CA GLN A 487 1.93 -48.67 -71.39
C GLN A 487 3.01 -49.18 -72.37
N VAL A 488 4.17 -49.54 -71.81
CA VAL A 488 5.02 -50.67 -72.25
C VAL A 488 5.54 -51.40 -70.99
N GLU A 489 5.35 -52.72 -70.97
CA GLU A 489 5.86 -53.70 -70.00
C GLU A 489 7.38 -53.72 -69.88
N LEU A 490 7.91 -53.98 -68.69
CA LEU A 490 9.21 -54.63 -68.52
C LEU A 490 9.22 -55.46 -67.22
N ASP A 491 9.59 -56.72 -67.40
CA ASP A 491 9.64 -57.83 -66.45
C ASP A 491 10.54 -57.63 -65.23
N GLN A 492 10.24 -58.40 -64.17
CA GLN A 492 11.06 -58.65 -62.99
C GLN A 492 12.34 -59.45 -63.35
N PRO A 493 13.37 -59.44 -62.47
CA PRO A 493 13.56 -60.55 -61.51
C PRO A 493 13.87 -60.02 -60.08
N GLU A 494 13.27 -60.56 -59.02
CA GLU A 494 13.67 -61.71 -58.17
C GLU A 494 14.84 -61.45 -57.20
N GLU A 495 14.52 -61.63 -55.90
CA GLU A 495 15.37 -61.96 -54.73
C GLU A 495 16.52 -60.99 -54.35
N GLU A 496 16.85 -60.69 -53.08
CA GLU A 496 16.89 -61.51 -51.88
C GLU A 496 17.13 -60.61 -50.63
N HIS A 497 16.52 -61.00 -49.50
CA HIS A 497 17.02 -60.97 -48.12
C HIS A 497 17.48 -59.71 -47.33
N ASN A 498 16.96 -59.69 -46.09
CA ASN A 498 17.54 -59.29 -44.80
C ASN A 498 17.38 -57.85 -44.26
N ASN A 499 16.27 -57.68 -43.53
CA ASN A 499 16.14 -57.40 -42.08
C ASN A 499 16.91 -56.24 -41.39
N PRO A 500 16.35 -55.73 -40.26
CA PRO A 500 16.47 -54.33 -39.85
C PRO A 500 17.40 -54.10 -38.65
N CYS A 501 17.90 -52.87 -38.54
CA CYS A 501 18.17 -52.18 -37.28
C CYS A 501 17.79 -50.69 -37.43
#